data_AF-A0A2V5TKL9-F1
#
_entry.id   AF-A0A2V5TKL9-F1
#
_cell.length_a   1.000
_cell.length_b   1.000
_cell.length_c   1.000
_cell.angle_alpha   90.00
_cell.angle_beta   90.00
_cell.angle_gamma   90.00
#
_symmetry.space_group_name_H-M   'P 1'
#
loop_
_entity.id
_entity.type
_entity.pdbx_description
1 polymer ?
#
loop_
_entity_poly.entity_id
_entity_poly.type
_entity_poly.pdbx_seq_one_letter_code
_entity_poly.pdbx_strand_id
1 'polypeptide(L)'
;MGASLMNSASQDFPYHLSVLRERMLHPTAYEKAASYFLEEFAGDTAFVRSSDPEQMPHLVSVLRSVVSKAVGSTVELESALVSYLRAHRFVHGNVRAAGRIVLFFYFEEADTGIVMLIPGVRGEMETARFKLAGGLINPLRN
;
A
#
# COMPACT_ATOMS: atom_id res chain seq x y z
N MET A 1 -21.79 -21.12 13.51
CA MET A 1 -21.62 -19.70 13.87
C MET A 1 -20.22 -19.29 13.44
N GLY A 2 -20.05 -18.79 12.22
CA GLY A 2 -18.75 -18.40 11.69
C GLY A 2 -18.49 -16.93 11.98
N ALA A 3 -17.38 -16.61 12.63
CA ALA A 3 -16.95 -15.23 12.85
C ALA A 3 -16.65 -14.59 11.49
N SER A 4 -17.60 -13.81 11.00
CA SER A 4 -17.36 -12.80 9.97
C SER A 4 -16.95 -11.51 10.68
N LEU A 5 -15.97 -10.78 10.11
CA LEU A 5 -15.50 -9.43 10.45
C LEU A 5 -14.39 -9.35 11.51
N MET A 6 -13.12 -9.28 11.12
CA MET A 6 -12.11 -8.56 11.92
C MET A 6 -11.09 -7.88 11.01
N ASN A 7 -11.50 -6.77 10.40
CA ASN A 7 -10.52 -5.73 10.11
C ASN A 7 -10.34 -4.97 11.43
N SER A 8 -9.17 -5.05 12.04
CA SER A 8 -8.95 -4.57 13.41
C SER A 8 -7.80 -3.58 13.56
N ALA A 9 -7.19 -3.13 12.46
CA ALA A 9 -6.02 -2.26 12.47
C ALA A 9 -6.16 -1.02 13.37
N SER A 10 -7.34 -0.39 13.39
CA SER A 10 -7.64 0.81 14.19
C SER A 10 -7.75 0.57 15.69
N GLN A 11 -7.87 -0.69 16.13
CA GLN A 11 -7.91 -1.04 17.55
C GLN A 11 -6.53 -0.89 18.21
N ASP A 12 -5.46 -1.15 17.46
CA ASP A 12 -4.07 -0.97 17.92
C ASP A 12 -3.13 -0.72 16.73
N PHE A 13 -3.07 0.53 16.26
CA PHE A 13 -2.18 0.88 15.14
C PHE A 13 -0.72 0.50 15.39
N PRO A 14 -0.10 0.79 16.56
CA PRO A 14 1.27 0.36 16.84
C PRO A 14 1.49 -1.15 16.63
N TYR A 15 0.61 -2.00 17.17
CA TYR A 15 0.72 -3.44 17.01
C TYR A 15 0.60 -3.85 15.54
N HIS A 16 -0.51 -3.50 14.88
CA HIS A 16 -0.78 -3.95 13.52
C HIS A 16 0.26 -3.45 12.50
N LEU A 17 0.72 -2.21 12.64
CA LEU A 17 1.76 -1.66 11.78
C LEU A 17 3.13 -2.32 12.04
N SER A 18 3.44 -2.68 13.29
CA SER A 18 4.67 -3.41 13.60
C SER A 18 4.69 -4.80 12.95
N VAL A 19 3.57 -5.53 13.03
CA VAL A 19 3.40 -6.85 12.41
C VAL A 19 3.49 -6.75 10.89
N LEU A 20 2.82 -5.77 10.29
CA LEU A 20 2.87 -5.56 8.84
C LEU A 20 4.29 -5.24 8.35
N ARG A 21 4.99 -4.36 9.08
CA ARG A 21 6.38 -3.99 8.77
C ARG A 21 7.33 -5.19 8.87
N GLU A 22 7.19 -5.99 9.92
CA GLU A 22 8.00 -7.21 10.09
C GLU A 22 7.81 -8.19 8.93
N ARG A 23 6.54 -8.47 8.56
CA ARG A 23 6.20 -9.36 7.44
C ARG A 23 6.76 -8.85 6.11
N MET A 24 6.71 -7.53 5.88
CA MET A 24 7.22 -6.91 4.65
C MET A 24 8.75 -7.03 4.50
N LEU A 25 9.50 -6.94 5.60
CA LEU A 25 10.95 -7.01 5.58
C LEU A 25 11.48 -8.43 5.42
N HIS A 26 10.67 -9.45 5.72
CA HIS A 26 11.07 -10.83 5.55
C HIS A 26 11.16 -11.21 4.05
N PRO A 27 12.29 -11.75 3.56
CA PRO A 27 12.56 -11.92 2.12
C PRO A 27 11.53 -12.74 1.33
N THR A 28 10.87 -13.69 1.98
CA THR A 28 9.92 -14.64 1.38
C THR A 28 8.47 -14.47 1.85
N ALA A 29 8.15 -13.40 2.58
CA ALA A 29 6.84 -13.22 3.21
C ALA A 29 6.06 -12.00 2.72
N TYR A 30 6.43 -11.40 1.60
CA TYR A 30 5.72 -10.23 1.06
C TYR A 30 4.24 -10.53 0.73
N GLU A 31 3.92 -11.75 0.30
CA GLU A 31 2.54 -12.22 0.14
C GLU A 31 1.80 -12.28 1.49
N LYS A 32 2.48 -12.69 2.57
CA LYS A 32 1.88 -12.70 3.92
C LYS A 32 1.63 -11.28 4.45
N ALA A 33 2.45 -10.31 4.05
CA ALA A 33 2.22 -8.90 4.34
C ALA A 33 1.02 -8.36 3.55
N ALA A 34 0.91 -8.71 2.27
CA ALA A 34 -0.25 -8.40 1.45
C ALA A 34 -1.55 -8.98 2.02
N SER A 35 -1.59 -10.27 2.34
CA SER A 35 -2.75 -10.93 2.97
C SER A 35 -3.14 -10.24 4.29
N TYR A 36 -2.16 -9.97 5.15
CA TYR A 36 -2.41 -9.29 6.43
C TYR A 36 -3.00 -7.89 6.26
N PHE A 37 -2.49 -7.12 5.28
CA PHE A 37 -3.03 -5.81 4.99
C PHE A 37 -4.49 -5.89 4.53
N LEU A 38 -4.82 -6.84 3.66
CA LEU A 38 -6.19 -7.06 3.18
C LEU A 38 -7.13 -7.50 4.29
N GLU A 39 -6.66 -8.34 5.21
CA GLU A 39 -7.45 -8.89 6.32
C GLU A 39 -7.70 -7.86 7.43
N GLU A 40 -6.67 -7.09 7.82
CA GLU A 40 -6.73 -6.24 9.01
C GLU A 40 -7.01 -4.76 8.72
N PHE A 41 -6.63 -4.27 7.54
CA PHE A 41 -6.65 -2.84 7.22
C PHE A 41 -7.68 -2.49 6.14
N ALA A 42 -7.75 -3.24 5.04
CA ALA A 42 -8.45 -2.80 3.83
C ALA A 42 -9.97 -2.56 4.04
N GLY A 43 -10.61 -3.29 4.95
CA GLY A 43 -12.00 -3.08 5.36
C GLY A 43 -12.20 -2.29 6.65
N ASP A 44 -11.12 -1.83 7.30
CA ASP A 44 -11.22 -1.03 8.53
C ASP A 44 -11.53 0.44 8.18
N THR A 45 -12.80 0.81 8.29
CA THR A 45 -13.26 2.17 8.01
C THR A 45 -12.67 3.23 8.94
N ALA A 46 -12.34 2.88 10.19
CA ALA A 46 -11.76 3.81 11.15
C ALA A 46 -10.29 4.08 10.80
N PHE A 47 -9.56 3.08 10.34
CA PHE A 47 -8.23 3.25 9.76
C PHE A 47 -8.23 4.22 8.56
N VAL A 48 -9.15 4.01 7.61
CA VAL A 48 -9.27 4.90 6.43
C VAL A 48 -9.58 6.33 6.85
N ARG A 49 -10.52 6.52 7.80
CA ARG A 49 -10.89 7.86 8.30
C ARG A 49 -9.82 8.54 9.14
N SER A 50 -8.88 7.78 9.69
CA SER A 50 -7.76 8.31 10.48
C SER A 50 -6.58 8.79 9.61
N SER A 51 -6.69 8.65 8.29
CA SER A 51 -5.65 9.03 7.33
C SER A 51 -6.05 10.30 6.55
N ASP A 52 -5.07 11.16 6.27
CA ASP A 52 -5.27 12.36 5.45
C ASP A 52 -5.10 12.04 3.96
N PRO A 53 -5.95 12.56 3.06
CA PRO A 53 -5.68 12.48 1.63
C PRO A 53 -4.45 13.33 1.26
N GLU A 54 -3.57 12.77 0.44
CA GLU A 54 -2.32 13.40 -0.01
C GLU A 54 -2.12 13.17 -1.53
N GLN A 55 -1.21 13.93 -2.17
CA GLN A 55 -0.92 13.74 -3.60
C GLN A 55 0.37 12.96 -3.88
N MET A 56 1.40 13.11 -3.03
CA MET A 56 2.71 12.43 -3.10
C MET A 56 3.20 12.08 -4.53
N PRO A 57 3.46 13.07 -5.41
CA PRO A 57 3.75 12.82 -6.83
C PRO A 57 5.00 11.96 -7.07
N HIS A 58 6.00 12.04 -6.18
CA HIS A 58 7.18 11.19 -6.27
C HIS A 58 6.85 9.70 -6.03
N LEU A 59 6.04 9.40 -5.01
CA LEU A 59 5.54 8.05 -4.75
C LEU A 59 4.75 7.54 -5.96
N VAL A 60 3.82 8.35 -6.49
CA VAL A 60 3.01 7.99 -7.67
C VAL A 60 3.90 7.68 -8.88
N SER A 61 4.97 8.45 -9.11
CA SER A 61 5.91 8.17 -10.20
C SER A 61 6.64 6.83 -10.02
N VAL A 62 7.03 6.48 -8.79
CA VAL A 62 7.66 5.17 -8.52
C VAL A 62 6.65 4.04 -8.68
N LEU A 63 5.42 4.20 -8.18
CA LEU A 63 4.35 3.23 -8.40
C LEU A 63 4.15 2.95 -9.90
N ARG A 64 4.16 3.99 -10.75
CA ARG A 64 4.06 3.84 -12.21
C ARG A 64 5.18 2.98 -12.75
N SER A 65 6.44 3.26 -12.37
CA SER A 65 7.59 2.46 -12.83
C SER A 65 7.52 1.00 -12.36
N VAL A 66 7.06 0.74 -11.13
CA VAL A 66 6.92 -0.62 -10.59
C VAL A 66 5.83 -1.38 -11.32
N VAL A 67 4.65 -0.77 -11.49
CA VAL A 67 3.52 -1.39 -12.18
C VAL A 67 3.84 -1.62 -13.66
N SER A 68 4.47 -0.66 -14.35
CA SER A 68 4.89 -0.86 -15.75
C SER A 68 5.85 -2.04 -15.91
N LYS A 69 6.79 -2.21 -14.98
CA LYS A 69 7.70 -3.36 -14.98
C LYS A 69 6.96 -4.68 -14.73
N ALA A 70 6.02 -4.71 -13.78
CA ALA A 70 5.24 -5.90 -13.48
C ALA A 70 4.34 -6.32 -14.65
N VAL A 71 3.68 -5.35 -15.30
CA VAL A 71 2.79 -5.59 -16.46
C VAL A 71 3.59 -5.88 -17.74
N GLY A 72 4.86 -5.48 -17.81
CA GLY A 72 5.70 -5.64 -19.00
C GLY A 72 5.48 -4.59 -20.09
N SER A 73 4.77 -3.50 -19.78
CA SER A 73 4.52 -2.39 -20.70
C SER A 73 4.37 -1.06 -19.93
N THR A 74 4.51 0.07 -20.63
CA THR A 74 4.27 1.37 -20.00
C THR A 74 2.78 1.51 -19.69
N VAL A 75 2.45 1.93 -18.47
CA VAL A 75 1.07 2.15 -18.02
C VAL A 75 0.89 3.58 -17.55
N GLU A 76 -0.30 4.12 -17.76
CA GLU A 76 -0.75 5.31 -17.07
C GLU A 76 -1.39 4.94 -15.73
N LEU A 77 -1.21 5.83 -14.75
CA LEU A 77 -1.84 5.72 -13.44
C LEU A 77 -3.00 6.70 -13.36
N GLU A 78 -4.20 6.17 -13.15
CA GLU A 78 -5.44 6.95 -13.11
C GLU A 78 -6.01 7.00 -11.70
N SER A 79 -6.52 8.18 -11.31
CA SER A 79 -7.29 8.36 -10.06
C SER A 79 -6.56 7.83 -8.82
N ALA A 80 -5.29 8.20 -8.66
CA ALA A 80 -4.50 7.82 -7.49
C ALA A 80 -5.14 8.40 -6.22
N LEU A 81 -5.50 7.52 -5.29
CA LEU A 81 -5.91 7.86 -3.93
C LEU A 81 -4.74 7.52 -3.03
N VAL A 82 -4.12 8.54 -2.44
CA VAL A 82 -3.02 8.38 -1.48
C VAL A 82 -3.53 8.89 -0.13
N SER A 83 -3.42 8.04 0.87
CA SER A 83 -3.85 8.29 2.24
C SER A 83 -2.67 8.18 3.17
N TYR A 84 -2.49 9.17 4.05
CA TYR A 84 -1.35 9.26 4.95
C TYR A 84 -1.78 9.22 6.41
N LEU A 85 -1.41 8.14 7.09
CA LEU A 85 -1.55 8.02 8.54
C LEU A 85 -0.33 8.66 9.20
N ARG A 86 -0.38 9.99 9.31
CA ARG A 86 0.77 10.85 9.65
C ARG A 86 1.47 10.47 10.96
N ALA A 87 0.70 10.16 12.00
CA ALA A 87 1.22 9.77 13.31
C ALA A 87 2.14 8.53 13.26
N HIS A 88 1.94 7.68 12.25
CA HIS A 88 2.70 6.44 12.07
C HIS A 88 3.61 6.47 10.83
N ARG A 89 3.68 7.61 10.13
CA ARG A 89 4.50 7.78 8.91
C ARG A 89 4.25 6.66 7.89
N PHE A 90 2.99 6.25 7.79
CA PHE A 90 2.52 5.13 6.99
C PHE A 90 1.57 5.63 5.89
N VAL A 91 1.89 5.30 4.65
CA VAL A 91 1.12 5.70 3.46
C VAL A 91 0.44 4.48 2.89
N HIS A 92 -0.82 4.61 2.49
CA HIS A 92 -1.57 3.56 1.82
C HIS A 92 -2.50 4.13 0.78
N GLY A 93 -3.05 3.27 -0.07
CA GLY A 93 -4.09 3.69 -0.99
C GLY A 93 -4.21 2.79 -2.20
N ASN A 94 -4.81 3.35 -3.23
CA ASN A 94 -5.05 2.62 -4.46
C ASN A 94 -4.97 3.51 -5.70
N VAL A 95 -4.68 2.90 -6.83
CA VAL A 95 -4.64 3.56 -8.14
C VAL A 95 -5.14 2.60 -9.21
N ARG A 96 -5.63 3.11 -10.33
CA ARG A 96 -5.99 2.28 -11.48
C ARG A 96 -4.86 2.26 -12.50
N ALA A 97 -4.57 1.08 -13.04
CA ALA A 97 -3.56 0.90 -14.08
C ALA A 97 -3.96 -0.26 -14.99
N ALA A 98 -3.95 -0.07 -16.31
CA ALA A 98 -4.28 -1.11 -17.29
C ALA A 98 -5.61 -1.86 -16.99
N GLY A 99 -6.65 -1.14 -16.55
CA GLY A 99 -7.95 -1.72 -16.19
C GLY A 99 -7.97 -2.52 -14.88
N ARG A 100 -6.88 -2.53 -14.11
CA ARG A 100 -6.74 -3.21 -12.81
C ARG A 100 -6.68 -2.21 -11.66
N ILE A 101 -7.08 -2.66 -10.48
CA ILE A 101 -6.84 -1.93 -9.23
C ILE A 101 -5.46 -2.31 -8.73
N VAL A 102 -4.66 -1.30 -8.43
CA VAL A 102 -3.38 -1.44 -7.76
C VAL A 102 -3.56 -0.94 -6.33
N LEU A 103 -3.45 -1.83 -5.34
CA LEU A 103 -3.34 -1.44 -3.94
C LEU A 103 -1.88 -1.25 -3.57
N PHE A 104 -1.60 -0.31 -2.68
CA PHE A 104 -0.26 -0.13 -2.17
C PHE A 104 -0.25 0.30 -0.71
N PHE A 105 0.86 0.02 -0.05
CA PHE A 105 1.24 0.65 1.21
C PHE A 105 2.75 0.83 1.30
N TYR A 106 3.18 1.80 2.11
CA TYR A 106 4.57 2.23 2.20
C TYR A 106 4.88 2.76 3.62
N PHE A 107 6.02 2.32 4.17
CA PHE A 107 6.56 2.82 5.43
C PHE A 107 7.70 3.79 5.14
N GLU A 108 7.56 5.07 5.53
CA GLU A 108 8.65 6.06 5.36
C GLU A 108 9.91 5.67 6.14
N GLU A 109 9.75 5.12 7.34
CA GLU A 109 10.88 4.77 8.21
C GLU A 109 11.75 3.65 7.62
N ALA A 110 11.12 2.68 6.94
CA ALA A 110 11.83 1.57 6.31
C ALA A 110 12.18 1.85 4.84
N ASP A 111 11.72 2.99 4.30
CA ASP A 111 11.75 3.33 2.89
C ASP A 111 11.39 2.15 1.97
N THR A 112 10.32 1.44 2.34
CA THR A 112 9.91 0.21 1.67
C THR A 112 8.39 0.13 1.64
N GLY A 113 7.86 -0.34 0.50
CA GLY A 113 6.44 -0.57 0.33
C GLY A 113 6.13 -1.83 -0.47
N ILE A 114 4.86 -2.18 -0.48
CA ILE A 114 4.30 -3.26 -1.29
C ILE A 114 3.24 -2.68 -2.21
N VAL A 115 3.25 -3.17 -3.44
CA VAL A 115 2.25 -2.98 -4.48
C VAL A 115 1.61 -4.33 -4.77
N MET A 116 0.28 -4.34 -4.83
CA MET A 116 -0.52 -5.51 -5.21
C MET A 116 -1.34 -5.13 -6.44
N LEU A 117 -1.16 -5.86 -7.54
CA LEU A 117 -1.99 -5.76 -8.72
C LEU A 117 -3.14 -6.76 -8.55
N ILE A 118 -4.31 -6.24 -8.24
CA ILE A 118 -5.51 -7.06 -8.06
C ILE A 118 -6.06 -7.40 -9.44
N PRO A 119 -6.17 -8.69 -9.80
CA PRO A 119 -6.83 -9.12 -11.01
C PRO A 119 -8.29 -8.65 -10.98
N GLY A 120 -8.88 -8.39 -12.15
CA GLY A 120 -10.30 -8.08 -12.25
C GLY A 120 -11.16 -9.29 -11.89
N VAL A 121 -11.98 -9.77 -12.84
CA VAL A 121 -12.90 -10.89 -12.57
C VAL A 121 -12.18 -12.27 -12.57
N ARG A 122 -10.99 -12.38 -13.17
CA ARG A 122 -10.21 -13.62 -13.29
C ARG A 122 -8.69 -13.34 -13.21
N GLY A 123 -7.92 -14.27 -12.65
CA GLY A 123 -6.46 -14.21 -12.55
C GLY A 123 -5.94 -14.37 -11.10
N GLU A 124 -4.62 -14.54 -10.95
CA GLU A 124 -3.94 -14.52 -9.64
C GLU A 124 -3.53 -13.08 -9.27
N MET A 125 -3.42 -12.79 -7.97
CA MET A 125 -2.90 -11.52 -7.46
C MET A 125 -1.39 -11.45 -7.63
N GLU A 126 -0.92 -10.45 -8.37
CA GLU A 126 0.51 -10.22 -8.55
C GLU A 126 1.00 -9.20 -7.51
N THR A 127 2.07 -9.52 -6.77
CA THR A 127 2.61 -8.65 -5.70
C THR A 127 4.05 -8.26 -6.00
N ALA A 128 4.39 -6.98 -5.79
CA ALA A 128 5.73 -6.44 -6.00
C ALA A 128 6.17 -5.57 -4.80
N ARG A 129 7.43 -5.73 -4.37
CA ARG A 129 8.05 -4.87 -3.34
C ARG A 129 8.85 -3.75 -3.99
N PHE A 130 8.81 -2.54 -3.42
CA PHE A 130 9.54 -1.37 -3.95
C PHE A 130 10.19 -0.54 -2.84
N LYS A 131 11.14 0.32 -3.24
CA LYS A 131 11.84 1.31 -2.39
C LYS A 131 11.92 2.66 -3.11
N LEU A 132 11.92 3.78 -2.38
CA LEU A 132 12.06 5.13 -2.96
C LEU A 132 13.50 5.62 -2.76
N ALA A 133 14.34 5.56 -3.79
CA ALA A 133 15.71 6.09 -3.68
C ALA A 133 15.68 7.59 -3.31
N GLY A 134 16.02 7.92 -2.06
CA GLY A 134 16.03 9.30 -1.52
C GLY A 134 14.84 9.68 -0.64
N GLY A 135 13.89 8.77 -0.37
CA GLY A 135 12.72 9.01 0.47
C GLY A 135 11.65 9.91 -0.16
N LEU A 136 10.64 10.33 0.62
CA LEU A 136 9.61 11.25 0.16
C LEU A 136 10.07 12.71 0.25
N ILE A 137 10.02 13.43 -0.88
CA ILE A 137 10.20 14.89 -0.89
C ILE A 137 8.94 15.53 -0.30
N ASN A 138 9.08 16.23 0.83
CA ASN A 138 8.01 17.00 1.43
C ASN A 138 7.98 18.43 0.84
N PRO A 139 6.98 18.79 0.03
CA PRO A 139 6.91 20.11 -0.59
C PRO A 139 6.70 21.28 0.39
N LEU A 140 6.40 21.00 1.68
CA LEU A 140 6.26 22.02 2.74
C LEU A 140 7.57 22.32 3.49
N ARG A 141 8.70 21.73 3.10
CA ARG A 141 10.02 21.94 3.70
C ARG A 141 11.06 22.45 2.70
N ASN A 142 10.71 23.47 1.92
CA ASN A 142 11.66 24.28 1.14
C ASN A 142 11.45 25.76 1.43
#